data_AF-U7V460-F1
#
_entry.id   AF-U7V460-F1
#
_cell.length_a   1.000
_cell.length_b   1.000
_cell.length_c   1.000
_cell.angle_alpha   90.00
_cell.angle_beta   90.00
_cell.angle_gamma   90.00
#
_symmetry.space_group_name_H-M   'P 1'
#
loop_
_entity.id
_entity.type
_entity.pdbx_description
1 polymer ?
#
loop_
_entity_poly.entity_id
_entity_poly.type
_entity_poly.pdbx_seq_one_letter_code
_entity_poly.pdbx_strand_id
1 'polypeptide(L)'
;MSTTVKSQRINLRASERQEALIRQAAEVTDSSVSDFILSSATERAKHVLADRRWFVATEEQYDLFVQALEAPTRTEKLERLFARESPVGKEIVFKED
;
A
#
# COMPACT_ATOMS: atom_id res chain seq x y z
N MET A 1 -0.55 -19.85 -11.44
CA MET A 1 -0.99 -18.69 -10.63
C MET A 1 -1.32 -19.20 -9.24
N SER A 2 -0.64 -18.74 -8.20
CA SER A 2 -0.90 -19.22 -6.83
C SER A 2 -2.07 -18.42 -6.26
N THR A 3 -3.29 -18.99 -6.29
CA THR A 3 -4.47 -18.39 -5.66
C THR A 3 -4.32 -18.46 -4.15
N THR A 4 -4.03 -17.33 -3.51
CA THR A 4 -3.95 -17.24 -2.05
C THR A 4 -5.36 -17.42 -1.47
N VAL A 5 -5.60 -18.53 -0.78
CA VAL A 5 -6.89 -18.81 -0.14
C VAL A 5 -7.04 -17.93 1.10
N LYS A 6 -8.14 -17.18 1.22
CA LYS A 6 -8.47 -16.36 2.40
C LYS A 6 -8.75 -17.28 3.60
N SER A 7 -7.75 -17.59 4.42
CA SER A 7 -7.85 -18.55 5.54
C SER A 7 -8.06 -17.91 6.92
N GLN A 8 -7.83 -16.60 7.06
CA GLN A 8 -7.89 -15.90 8.33
C GLN A 8 -9.27 -15.24 8.54
N ARG A 9 -9.72 -15.17 9.80
CA ARG A 9 -11.00 -14.54 10.18
C ARG A 9 -10.76 -13.25 10.95
N ILE A 10 -11.48 -12.19 10.58
CA ILE A 10 -11.52 -10.91 11.29
C ILE A 10 -12.97 -10.69 11.72
N ASN A 11 -13.22 -10.69 13.03
CA ASN A 11 -14.56 -10.46 13.58
C ASN A 11 -14.68 -8.98 14.02
N LEU A 12 -15.74 -8.30 13.57
CA LEU A 12 -15.98 -6.88 13.86
C LEU A 12 -17.36 -6.71 14.50
N ARG A 13 -17.45 -5.74 15.41
CA ARG A 13 -18.71 -5.22 15.93
C ARG A 13 -18.85 -3.77 15.48
N ALA A 14 -20.06 -3.40 15.09
CA ALA A 14 -20.38 -2.06 14.63
C ALA A 14 -21.71 -1.62 15.26
N SER A 15 -21.87 -0.31 15.45
CA SER A 15 -23.19 0.27 15.73
C SER A 15 -24.06 0.29 14.47
N GLU A 16 -25.37 0.44 14.63
CA GLU A 16 -26.32 0.57 13.49
C GLU A 16 -25.90 1.70 12.53
N ARG A 17 -25.45 2.84 13.08
CA ARG A 17 -24.98 3.97 12.27
C ARG A 17 -23.74 3.62 11.45
N GLN A 18 -22.80 2.87 12.03
CA GLN A 18 -21.58 2.45 11.32
C GLN A 18 -21.92 1.42 10.23
N GLU A 19 -22.79 0.46 10.53
CA GLU A 19 -23.20 -0.57 9.58
C GLU A 19 -23.95 0.04 8.38
N ALA A 20 -24.90 0.94 8.63
CA ALA A 20 -25.63 1.65 7.57
C ALA A 20 -24.68 2.46 6.66
N LEU A 21 -23.73 3.20 7.25
CA LEU A 21 -22.75 3.99 6.49
C LEU A 21 -21.86 3.09 5.61
N ILE A 22 -21.36 1.99 6.17
CA ILE A 22 -20.50 1.05 5.44
C ILE A 22 -21.27 0.39 4.30
N ARG A 23 -22.53 0.00 4.54
CA ARG A 23 -23.39 -0.61 3.52
C ARG A 23 -23.61 0.34 2.35
N GLN A 24 -23.96 1.59 2.64
CA GLN A 24 -24.14 2.62 1.61
C GLN A 24 -22.85 2.85 0.81
N ALA A 25 -21.69 2.89 1.48
CA ALA A 25 -20.41 3.05 0.79
C ALA A 25 -20.09 1.86 -0.13
N ALA A 26 -20.34 0.64 0.34
CA ALA A 26 -20.13 -0.58 -0.44
C ALA A 26 -21.03 -0.65 -1.69
N GLU A 27 -22.28 -0.18 -1.58
CA GLU A 27 -23.22 -0.05 -2.70
C GLU A 27 -22.72 0.94 -3.75
N VAL A 28 -22.26 2.12 -3.32
CA VAL A 28 -21.71 3.15 -4.24
C VAL A 28 -20.48 2.65 -5.00
N THR A 29 -19.69 1.78 -4.40
CA THR A 29 -18.48 1.21 -5.01
C THR A 29 -18.71 -0.14 -5.70
N ASP A 30 -19.97 -0.58 -5.87
CA ASP A 30 -20.35 -1.86 -6.48
C ASP A 30 -19.58 -3.06 -5.90
N SER A 31 -19.53 -3.13 -4.57
CA SER A 31 -18.75 -4.11 -3.83
C SER A 31 -19.55 -4.72 -2.69
N SER A 32 -19.20 -5.95 -2.29
CA SER A 32 -19.78 -6.53 -1.09
C SER A 32 -19.30 -5.77 0.15
N VAL A 33 -20.12 -5.71 1.20
CA VAL A 33 -19.74 -5.08 2.49
C VAL A 33 -18.42 -5.65 3.02
N SER A 34 -18.21 -6.97 2.90
CA SER A 34 -16.98 -7.61 3.35
C SER A 34 -15.77 -7.21 2.52
N ASP A 35 -15.92 -7.10 1.19
CA ASP A 35 -14.82 -6.67 0.32
C ASP A 35 -14.51 -5.19 0.50
N PHE A 36 -15.52 -4.34 0.66
CA PHE A 36 -15.35 -2.91 0.97
C PHE A 36 -14.57 -2.71 2.27
N ILE A 37 -14.97 -3.39 3.35
CA ILE A 37 -14.28 -3.30 4.65
C ILE A 37 -12.84 -3.80 4.51
N LEU A 38 -12.64 -4.97 3.90
CA LEU A 38 -11.31 -5.58 3.82
C LEU A 38 -10.37 -4.74 2.97
N SER A 39 -10.83 -4.23 1.82
CA SER A 39 -10.04 -3.36 0.94
C SER A 39 -9.68 -2.04 1.63
N SER A 40 -10.68 -1.36 2.22
CA SER A 40 -10.48 -0.09 2.94
C SER A 40 -9.51 -0.23 4.12
N ALA A 41 -9.66 -1.29 4.91
CA ALA A 41 -8.76 -1.57 6.04
C ALA A 41 -7.33 -1.89 5.56
N THR A 42 -7.20 -2.64 4.47
CA THR A 42 -5.90 -2.98 3.87
C THR A 42 -5.20 -1.75 3.31
N GLU A 43 -5.94 -0.91 2.58
CA GLU A 43 -5.44 0.36 2.05
C GLU A 43 -4.98 1.27 3.18
N ARG A 44 -5.80 1.45 4.22
CA ARG A 44 -5.42 2.25 5.38
C ARG A 44 -4.20 1.69 6.09
N ALA A 45 -4.10 0.37 6.24
CA ALA A 45 -2.92 -0.28 6.82
C ALA A 45 -1.66 0.01 5.99
N LYS A 46 -1.74 -0.05 4.66
CA LYS A 46 -0.62 0.32 3.77
C LYS A 46 -0.19 1.77 3.97
N HIS A 47 -1.14 2.71 4.03
CA HIS A 47 -0.82 4.11 4.30
C HIS A 47 -0.13 4.30 5.65
N VAL A 48 -0.67 3.72 6.72
CA VAL A 48 -0.06 3.79 8.05
C VAL A 48 1.36 3.23 8.07
N LEU A 49 1.60 2.14 7.33
CA LEU A 49 2.93 1.54 7.21
C LEU A 49 3.87 2.37 6.31
N ALA A 50 3.35 3.01 5.27
CA ALA A 50 4.13 3.88 4.38
C ALA A 50 4.52 5.20 5.06
N ASP A 51 3.63 5.75 5.89
CA ASP A 51 3.88 6.95 6.69
C ASP A 51 4.89 6.71 7.82
N ARG A 52 5.30 5.44 8.05
CA ARG A 52 6.27 5.08 9.08
C ARG A 52 7.65 5.58 8.70
N ARG A 53 8.13 6.58 9.44
CA ARG A 53 9.46 7.19 9.26
C ARG A 53 10.61 6.44 9.94
N TRP A 54 10.30 5.52 10.86
CA TRP A 54 11.28 4.82 11.68
C TRP A 54 11.20 3.31 11.44
N PHE A 55 12.27 2.74 10.90
CA PHE A 55 12.44 1.31 10.71
C PHE A 55 13.32 0.78 11.83
N VAL A 56 12.74 -0.10 12.66
CA VAL A 56 13.50 -0.82 13.68
C VAL A 56 13.99 -2.10 13.04
N ALA A 57 15.30 -2.31 13.06
CA ALA A 57 15.96 -3.49 12.53
C ALA A 57 16.67 -4.23 13.66
N THR A 58 16.70 -5.56 13.60
CA THR A 58 17.67 -6.35 14.36
C THR A 58 19.08 -6.12 13.80
N GLU A 59 20.11 -6.55 14.54
CA GLU A 59 21.50 -6.43 14.07
C GLU A 59 21.70 -7.15 12.73
N GLU A 60 21.12 -8.34 12.57
CA GLU A 60 21.20 -9.11 11.32
C GLU A 60 20.49 -8.41 10.16
N GLN A 61 19.34 -7.78 10.44
CA GLN A 61 18.61 -7.00 9.42
C GLN A 61 19.39 -5.76 9.01
N TYR A 62 20.11 -5.14 9.94
CA TYR A 62 20.97 -4.00 9.65
C TYR A 62 22.17 -4.40 8.80
N ASP A 63 22.85 -5.51 9.14
CA ASP A 63 23.98 -6.01 8.35
C ASP A 63 23.58 -6.37 6.91
N LEU A 64 22.42 -7.03 6.74
CA LEU A 64 21.86 -7.31 5.42
C LEU A 64 21.55 -6.04 4.64
N PHE A 65 21.06 -5.00 5.33
CA PHE A 65 20.78 -3.71 4.72
C PHE A 65 22.07 -3.02 4.23
N VAL A 66 23.12 -3.00 5.05
CA VAL A 66 24.42 -2.42 4.66
C VAL A 66 25.01 -3.17 3.47
N GLN A 67 25.01 -4.51 3.50
CA GLN A 67 25.48 -5.33 2.38
C GLN A 67 24.70 -5.03 1.08
N ALA A 68 23.39 -4.82 1.18
CA ALA A 68 22.57 -4.47 0.03
C ALA A 68 22.90 -3.08 -0.54
N LEU A 69 23.30 -2.13 0.30
CA LEU A 69 23.73 -0.79 -0.14
C LEU A 69 25.09 -0.81 -0.86
N GLU A 70 25.99 -1.70 -0.45
CA GLU A 70 27.32 -1.85 -1.06
C GLU A 70 27.29 -2.69 -2.34
N ALA A 71 26.26 -3.53 -2.51
CA ALA A 71 26.14 -4.38 -3.69
C ALA A 71 25.94 -3.55 -4.98
N PRO A 72 26.60 -3.92 -6.09
CA PRO A 72 26.40 -3.25 -7.37
C PRO A 72 24.94 -3.39 -7.82
N THR A 73 24.30 -2.25 -8.10
CA THR A 73 22.88 -2.20 -8.47
C THR A 73 22.69 -2.37 -9.98
N ARG A 74 21.70 -3.16 -10.39
CA ARG A 74 21.30 -3.27 -11.81
C ARG A 74 20.43 -2.09 -12.20
N THR A 75 20.94 -1.20 -13.05
CA THR A 75 20.28 0.07 -13.43
C THR A 75 19.48 0.00 -14.74
N GLU A 76 19.63 -1.05 -15.56
CA GLU A 76 19.03 -1.17 -16.90
C GLU A 76 17.52 -0.83 -16.95
N LYS A 77 16.74 -1.31 -15.97
CA LYS A 77 15.30 -1.03 -15.90
C LYS A 77 15.01 0.42 -15.50
N LEU A 78 15.83 1.00 -14.63
CA LEU A 78 15.73 2.40 -14.22
C LEU A 78 16.13 3.32 -15.37
N GLU A 79 17.19 3.00 -16.11
CA GLU A 79 17.61 3.74 -17.30
C GLU A 79 16.48 3.79 -18.35
N ARG A 80 15.85 2.65 -18.65
CA ARG A 80 14.67 2.61 -19.52
C ARG A 80 13.49 3.41 -18.95
N LEU A 81 13.31 3.40 -17.63
CA LEU A 81 12.25 4.13 -16.94
C LEU A 81 12.46 5.65 -17.04
N PHE A 82 13.70 6.12 -16.97
CA PHE A 82 14.06 7.54 -17.09
C PHE A 82 14.13 8.00 -18.56
N ALA A 83 14.37 7.10 -19.51
CA ALA A 83 14.41 7.42 -20.94
C ALA A 83 13.02 7.59 -21.58
N ARG A 84 11.96 7.02 -20.99
CA ARG A 84 10.59 7.21 -21.48
C ARG A 84 10.04 8.58 -21.10
N GLU A 85 9.12 9.08 -21.91
CA GLU A 85 8.39 10.30 -21.58
C GLU A 85 7.59 10.11 -20.29
N SER A 86 7.73 11.09 -19.38
CA SER A 86 7.06 11.05 -18.08
C SER A 86 5.56 11.27 -18.25
N PRO A 87 4.68 10.39 -17.72
CA PRO A 87 3.24 10.57 -17.79
C PRO A 87 2.72 11.77 -16.98
N VAL A 88 3.56 12.35 -16.11
CA VAL A 88 3.23 13.51 -15.26
C VAL A 88 4.08 14.74 -15.60
N GLY A 89 4.78 14.73 -16.74
CA GLY A 89 5.70 15.81 -17.13
C GLY A 89 7.05 15.74 -16.41
N LYS A 90 7.98 16.65 -16.77
CA LYS A 90 9.35 16.71 -16.23
C LYS A 90 9.43 17.33 -14.83
N GLU A 91 8.35 17.97 -14.39
CA GLU A 91 8.33 18.77 -13.18
C GLU A 91 7.07 18.40 -12.38
N ILE A 92 7.25 17.94 -11.15
CA ILE A 92 6.12 17.73 -10.23
C ILE A 92 5.81 19.09 -9.62
N VAL A 93 4.94 19.85 -10.28
CA VAL A 93 4.45 21.11 -9.74
C VAL A 93 3.38 20.78 -8.70
N PHE A 94 3.74 20.90 -7.42
CA PHE A 94 2.75 20.91 -6.36
C PHE A 94 2.00 22.24 -6.43
N LYS A 95 0.69 22.19 -6.70
CA LYS A 95 -0.17 23.36 -6.51
C LYS A 95 -0.27 23.61 -5.01
N GLU A 96 0.21 24.76 -4.55
CA GLU A 96 -0.15 25.30 -3.24
C GLU A 96 -1.62 25.73 -3.32
N ASP A 97 -2.48 25.04 -2.57
CA ASP A 97 -3.83 25.51 -2.21
C ASP A 97 -3.78 26.16 -0.81
#